data_AF-A0A1Y1I6G2-F1
#
_entry.id   AF-A0A1Y1I6G2-F1
#
_cell.length_a   1.000
_cell.length_b   1.000
_cell.length_c   1.000
_cell.angle_alpha   90.00
_cell.angle_beta   90.00
_cell.angle_gamma   90.00
#
_symmetry.space_group_name_H-M   'P 1'
#
loop_
_entity.id
_entity.type
_entity.pdbx_description
1 polymer ?
#
loop_
_entity_poly.entity_id
_entity_poly.type
_entity_poly.pdbx_seq_one_letter_code
_entity_poly.pdbx_strand_id
1 'polypeptide(L)'
;MAPAPPSRSGNRAPNKGSGQGPSINVLSLEGSLPQSRAGSRPGTNARLRTPSTAGGPRAANTAGASRGGTGVGQGLSSDREALMGVLVHKMREKFSYLAADFKTQEIIGQEVVSWVMSHPGATEEDSSSIEDKIRARLVISSYSNRDSCPDTPTSLGSPTRSMHTRPTDDDEWVTIQKFTVEEAKRKEKEERQKEAERRRLIKLQLDSQVKEHLDKRKEACQEDQEYAAKEKEDLEAWKKEEARKQEEKKRAAAALKAERDRQLQEQAEMKRDLEETKRREDEALKKQDIRDMKRARMAEERARKASKEAMKKFLAANEESRLMKLAAKKKKIEDEIEYTQQYTEEIEKQAEKRKAEWQARQDDQARRMAMALTKIPEMQKKGLVDEAMLERLQEQKQRENAEDEKRRQRALVDKREEMKRVLAQQLKDKEERRVRAKEEELALLKARLKQEADQAAADQARRKAEAERRIAHKNELERQIRERAFKKEPAMDDVEKAYNSGLLSKIKEVTIH
;
A
#
# COMPACT_ATOMS: atom_id res chain seq x y z
N MET A 1 -30.34 -55.00 42.24
CA MET A 1 -29.15 -55.33 41.45
C MET A 1 -29.60 -56.20 40.29
N ALA A 2 -29.62 -55.65 39.08
CA ALA A 2 -30.00 -56.33 37.85
C ALA A 2 -28.95 -55.98 36.77
N PRO A 3 -28.47 -56.95 35.96
CA PRO A 3 -27.31 -56.75 35.12
C PRO A 3 -27.62 -56.04 33.80
N ALA A 4 -26.60 -55.30 33.34
CA ALA A 4 -26.57 -54.47 32.14
C ALA A 4 -26.72 -55.24 30.82
N PRO A 5 -27.20 -54.60 29.75
CA PRO A 5 -27.24 -55.19 28.41
C PRO A 5 -25.88 -55.08 27.69
N PRO A 6 -25.56 -56.03 26.79
CA PRO A 6 -24.27 -56.05 26.09
C PRO A 6 -24.20 -55.06 24.93
N SER A 7 -23.01 -54.47 24.82
CA SER A 7 -22.50 -53.66 23.72
C SER A 7 -22.37 -54.48 22.43
N ARG A 8 -22.97 -53.98 21.34
CA ARG A 8 -22.79 -54.54 19.99
C ARG A 8 -21.81 -53.65 19.22
N SER A 9 -20.56 -54.09 19.18
CA SER A 9 -19.50 -53.56 18.33
C SER A 9 -19.78 -53.85 16.84
N GLY A 10 -19.26 -52.95 16.01
CA GLY A 10 -19.63 -52.83 14.60
C GLY A 10 -19.01 -53.84 13.65
N ASN A 11 -19.57 -53.84 12.44
CA ASN A 11 -18.87 -54.13 11.18
C ASN A 11 -19.67 -53.48 10.05
N ARG A 12 -19.21 -52.32 9.57
CA ARG A 12 -19.79 -51.62 8.43
C ARG A 12 -18.88 -51.83 7.22
N ALA A 13 -19.28 -52.76 6.35
CA ALA A 13 -18.66 -52.96 5.04
C ALA A 13 -19.08 -51.83 4.07
N PRO A 14 -18.20 -51.39 3.15
CA PRO A 14 -18.58 -50.49 2.07
C PRO A 14 -19.26 -51.27 0.93
N ASN A 15 -20.54 -51.02 0.72
CA ASN A 15 -21.31 -51.52 -0.42
C ASN A 15 -20.92 -50.72 -1.69
N LYS A 16 -20.35 -51.42 -2.68
CA LYS A 16 -20.06 -50.89 -4.01
C LYS A 16 -21.36 -50.88 -4.82
N GLY A 17 -22.02 -49.72 -4.87
CA GLY A 17 -23.14 -49.48 -5.77
C GLY A 17 -22.65 -49.16 -7.19
N SER A 18 -22.67 -50.16 -8.07
CA SER A 18 -22.58 -49.98 -9.53
C SER A 18 -23.93 -49.52 -10.08
N GLY A 19 -24.13 -48.21 -10.20
CA GLY A 19 -25.26 -47.61 -10.91
C GLY A 19 -24.90 -47.34 -12.36
N GLN A 20 -25.22 -48.27 -13.26
CA GLN A 20 -25.32 -48.00 -14.71
C GLN A 20 -26.63 -47.24 -14.95
N GLY A 21 -26.53 -45.93 -15.23
CA GLY A 21 -27.62 -45.14 -15.78
C GLY A 21 -27.65 -45.23 -17.31
N PRO A 22 -28.83 -45.25 -17.96
CA PRO A 22 -28.92 -45.24 -19.42
C PRO A 22 -28.56 -43.86 -19.99
N SER A 23 -27.61 -43.85 -20.93
CA SER A 23 -27.24 -42.68 -21.74
C SER A 23 -28.40 -42.29 -22.66
N ILE A 24 -28.94 -41.08 -22.47
CA ILE A 24 -29.89 -40.45 -23.39
C ILE A 24 -29.07 -39.70 -24.45
N ASN A 25 -29.13 -40.18 -25.69
CA ASN A 25 -28.63 -39.48 -26.87
C ASN A 25 -29.53 -38.28 -27.18
N VAL A 26 -29.01 -37.07 -27.02
CA VAL A 26 -29.64 -35.85 -27.55
C VAL A 26 -28.94 -35.53 -28.88
N LEU A 27 -29.64 -35.78 -29.98
CA LEU A 27 -29.26 -35.31 -31.32
C LEU A 27 -29.45 -33.79 -31.37
N SER A 28 -28.36 -33.05 -31.55
CA SER A 28 -28.39 -31.66 -31.99
C SER A 28 -28.46 -31.62 -33.51
N LEU A 29 -29.58 -31.12 -34.02
CA LEU A 29 -29.86 -30.91 -35.44
C LEU A 29 -29.35 -29.51 -35.82
N GLU A 30 -28.30 -29.44 -36.64
CA GLU A 30 -27.84 -28.18 -37.26
C GLU A 30 -28.80 -27.80 -38.39
N GLY A 31 -29.36 -26.60 -38.29
CA GLY A 31 -30.19 -25.96 -39.33
C GLY A 31 -29.54 -24.66 -39.79
N SER A 32 -28.87 -24.74 -40.94
CA SER A 32 -28.31 -23.64 -41.72
C SER A 32 -29.40 -22.74 -42.31
N LEU A 33 -29.30 -21.42 -42.14
CA LEU A 33 -29.82 -20.43 -43.10
C LEU A 33 -28.89 -19.19 -43.18
N PRO A 34 -28.62 -18.64 -44.38
CA PRO A 34 -27.73 -17.49 -44.60
C PRO A 34 -28.46 -16.18 -44.98
N GLN A 35 -27.67 -15.11 -45.18
CA GLN A 35 -27.97 -13.77 -45.75
C GLN A 35 -28.47 -12.72 -44.73
N SER A 36 -28.08 -11.43 -44.74
CA SER A 36 -27.13 -10.66 -45.56
C SER A 36 -26.96 -9.24 -44.98
N ARG A 37 -25.74 -8.72 -45.07
CA ARG A 37 -25.27 -7.31 -45.21
C ARG A 37 -26.25 -6.14 -44.99
N ALA A 38 -25.91 -5.29 -44.03
CA ALA A 38 -25.63 -3.83 -44.10
C ALA A 38 -25.06 -3.43 -42.71
N GLY A 39 -23.99 -2.67 -42.49
CA GLY A 39 -23.41 -1.56 -43.22
C GLY A 39 -23.46 -0.29 -42.36
N SER A 40 -22.61 -0.15 -41.31
CA SER A 40 -22.17 1.16 -40.80
C SER A 40 -21.09 1.09 -39.71
N ARG A 41 -19.87 1.45 -40.14
CA ARG A 41 -18.78 2.21 -39.47
C ARG A 41 -18.40 1.91 -38.00
N PRO A 42 -17.13 1.53 -37.74
CA PRO A 42 -16.48 1.72 -36.45
C PRO A 42 -15.83 3.12 -36.38
N GLY A 43 -16.21 3.90 -35.37
CA GLY A 43 -15.57 5.17 -35.05
C GLY A 43 -14.19 4.93 -34.45
N THR A 44 -13.17 5.26 -35.23
CA THR A 44 -11.81 5.52 -34.79
C THR A 44 -11.79 6.68 -33.81
N ASN A 45 -11.27 6.48 -32.60
CA ASN A 45 -10.54 7.53 -31.91
C ASN A 45 -9.31 6.93 -31.22
N ALA A 46 -8.20 7.13 -31.91
CA ALA A 46 -6.86 6.92 -31.41
C ALA A 46 -6.54 7.96 -30.32
N ARG A 47 -5.97 7.49 -29.21
CA ARG A 47 -4.83 8.17 -28.58
C ARG A 47 -4.10 7.22 -27.63
N LEU A 48 -3.18 6.46 -28.23
CA LEU A 48 -2.02 5.91 -27.55
C LEU A 48 -1.09 7.07 -27.19
N ARG A 49 -0.70 7.19 -25.92
CA ARG A 49 0.46 7.96 -25.49
C ARG A 49 1.50 6.96 -24.99
N THR A 50 2.57 6.81 -25.76
CA THR A 50 3.83 6.21 -25.34
C THR A 50 4.64 7.22 -24.50
N PRO A 51 5.51 6.76 -23.59
CA PRO A 51 6.54 7.61 -23.01
C PRO A 51 7.76 7.62 -23.94
N SER A 52 8.29 8.82 -24.23
CA SER A 52 9.55 9.02 -24.93
C SER A 52 10.55 9.69 -24.00
N THR A 53 11.72 9.09 -23.92
CA THR A 53 12.91 9.53 -23.19
C THR A 53 13.80 10.35 -24.13
N ALA A 54 14.29 11.50 -23.63
CA ALA A 54 15.35 12.42 -24.11
C ALA A 54 14.81 13.86 -23.97
N GLY A 55 15.43 14.86 -23.35
CA GLY A 55 16.75 15.09 -22.76
C GLY A 55 16.93 16.62 -22.77
N GLY A 56 17.37 17.22 -21.65
CA GLY A 56 17.86 18.63 -21.63
C GLY A 56 17.15 19.58 -20.66
N PRO A 57 17.88 20.52 -20.01
CA PRO A 57 17.61 20.95 -18.64
C PRO A 57 16.79 22.25 -18.56
N ARG A 58 15.97 22.39 -17.51
CA ARG A 58 15.43 23.70 -17.14
C ARG A 58 15.31 23.86 -15.63
N ALA A 59 15.64 25.07 -15.22
CA ALA A 59 16.07 25.48 -13.90
C ALA A 59 15.07 25.19 -12.78
N ALA A 60 15.63 24.90 -11.62
CA ALA A 60 14.94 24.85 -10.34
C ALA A 60 14.37 26.23 -9.99
N ASN A 61 13.05 26.31 -9.85
CA ASN A 61 12.40 27.33 -9.03
C ASN A 61 11.72 26.61 -7.85
N THR A 62 12.40 26.64 -6.72
CA THR A 62 11.92 26.25 -5.40
C THR A 62 10.83 27.20 -4.94
N ALA A 63 9.57 26.85 -5.20
CA ALA A 63 8.43 27.41 -4.48
C ALA A 63 8.28 26.63 -3.16
N GLY A 64 8.88 27.17 -2.10
CA GLY A 64 8.67 26.69 -0.74
C GLY A 64 7.26 27.01 -0.28
N ALA A 65 6.45 25.97 -0.08
CA ALA A 65 5.17 26.05 0.60
C ALA A 65 5.40 26.44 2.06
N SER A 66 5.05 27.68 2.38
CA SER A 66 5.09 28.23 3.73
C SER A 66 4.01 27.56 4.58
N ARG A 67 4.46 26.82 5.58
CA ARG A 67 3.63 26.11 6.55
C ARG A 67 3.37 27.06 7.70
N GLY A 68 2.09 27.28 7.99
CA GLY A 68 1.60 28.19 9.03
C GLY A 68 2.29 27.95 10.38
N GLY A 69 2.90 29.02 10.88
CA GLY A 69 3.33 29.17 12.27
C GLY A 69 2.80 30.51 12.76
N THR A 70 1.74 30.45 13.56
CA THR A 70 1.21 31.56 14.34
C THR A 70 2.28 32.09 15.29
N GLY A 71 2.93 33.18 14.90
CA GLY A 71 3.89 33.93 15.70
C GLY A 71 3.69 35.43 15.47
N VAL A 72 2.56 35.97 15.97
CA VAL A 72 2.15 37.38 15.78
C VAL A 72 2.96 38.36 16.66
N GLY A 73 4.05 37.93 17.30
CA GLY A 73 4.79 38.75 18.26
C GLY A 73 6.12 39.36 17.77
N GLN A 74 6.73 38.84 16.70
CA GLN A 74 8.10 39.24 16.29
C GLN A 74 8.21 39.90 14.91
N GLY A 75 7.17 39.83 14.06
CA GLY A 75 7.21 40.42 12.71
C GLY A 75 7.22 41.95 12.70
N LEU A 76 6.61 42.60 13.68
CA LEU A 76 6.50 44.06 13.73
C LEU A 76 7.85 44.77 13.98
N SER A 77 8.84 44.10 14.58
CA SER A 77 10.18 44.67 14.77
C SER A 77 10.95 44.71 13.45
N SER A 78 10.83 43.65 12.63
CA SER A 78 11.56 43.54 11.36
C SER A 78 11.09 44.56 10.33
N ASP A 79 9.78 44.78 10.21
CA ASP A 79 9.22 45.76 9.26
C ASP A 79 9.56 47.20 9.68
N ARG A 80 9.65 47.46 10.99
CA ARG A 80 10.01 48.75 11.55
C ARG A 80 11.50 49.07 11.36
N GLU A 81 12.37 48.09 11.55
CA GLU A 81 13.80 48.22 11.27
C GLU A 81 14.06 48.45 9.77
N ALA A 82 13.33 47.75 8.90
CA ALA A 82 13.40 47.97 7.45
C ALA A 82 12.93 49.38 7.07
N LEU A 83 11.79 49.85 7.60
CA LEU A 83 11.29 51.21 7.36
C LEU A 83 12.27 52.28 7.88
N MET A 84 12.86 52.06 9.05
CA MET A 84 13.88 52.94 9.62
C MET A 84 15.11 53.04 8.70
N GLY A 85 15.60 51.91 8.17
CA GLY A 85 16.71 51.90 7.22
C GLY A 85 16.40 52.67 5.94
N VAL A 86 15.21 52.47 5.37
CA VAL A 86 14.75 53.16 4.15
C VAL A 86 14.63 54.67 4.40
N LEU A 87 14.02 55.09 5.51
CA LEU A 87 13.87 56.51 5.84
C LEU A 87 15.21 57.19 6.13
N VAL A 88 16.14 56.54 6.84
CA VAL A 88 17.49 57.10 7.06
C VAL A 88 18.21 57.31 5.74
N HIS A 89 18.13 56.35 4.81
CA HIS A 89 18.75 56.49 3.49
C HIS A 89 18.14 57.64 2.70
N LYS A 90 16.80 57.69 2.64
CA LYS A 90 16.05 58.74 1.93
C LYS A 90 16.31 60.15 2.49
N MET A 91 16.40 60.29 3.82
CA MET A 91 16.72 61.57 4.46
C MET A 91 18.18 61.96 4.26
N ARG A 92 19.12 61.02 4.30
CA ARG A 92 20.54 61.29 3.99
C ARG A 92 20.72 61.74 2.54
N GLU A 93 19.97 61.15 1.61
CA GLU A 93 19.99 61.54 0.20
C GLU A 93 19.38 62.93 0.00
N LYS A 94 18.21 63.20 0.58
CA LYS A 94 17.56 64.52 0.51
C LYS A 94 18.39 65.64 1.15
N PHE A 95 19.05 65.36 2.27
CA PHE A 95 19.92 66.32 2.96
C PHE A 95 21.40 66.15 2.57
N SER A 96 21.72 65.46 1.47
CA SER A 96 23.10 65.16 1.06
C SER A 96 23.98 66.41 0.92
N TYR A 97 23.38 67.54 0.51
CA TYR A 97 24.06 68.84 0.41
C TYR A 97 24.47 69.44 1.76
N LEU A 98 23.89 68.99 2.88
CA LEU A 98 24.25 69.34 4.27
C LEU A 98 24.92 68.18 5.02
N ALA A 99 24.76 66.95 4.53
CA ALA A 99 25.16 65.71 5.19
C ALA A 99 26.58 65.24 4.84
N ALA A 100 27.43 66.12 4.30
CA ALA A 100 28.86 65.85 4.16
C ALA A 100 29.56 65.77 5.54
N ASP A 101 29.00 66.41 6.57
CA ASP A 101 29.46 66.34 7.95
C ASP A 101 28.86 65.12 8.67
N PHE A 102 29.70 64.34 9.34
CA PHE A 102 29.32 63.17 10.15
C PHE A 102 28.27 63.55 11.21
N LYS A 103 28.38 64.75 11.78
CA LYS A 103 27.45 65.25 12.80
C LYS A 103 26.02 65.43 12.26
N THR A 104 25.89 65.90 11.01
CA THR A 104 24.60 66.01 10.32
C THR A 104 24.00 64.62 10.05
N GLN A 105 24.83 63.64 9.63
CA GLN A 105 24.36 62.26 9.41
C GLN A 105 23.87 61.58 10.68
N GLU A 106 24.49 61.90 11.82
CA GLU A 106 24.06 61.42 13.14
C GLU A 106 22.73 62.05 13.56
N ILE A 107 22.58 63.38 13.39
CA ILE A 107 21.31 64.10 13.68
C ILE A 107 20.16 63.52 12.85
N ILE A 108 20.40 63.25 11.56
CA ILE A 108 19.41 62.61 10.68
C ILE A 108 19.03 61.21 11.19
N GLY A 109 20.02 60.40 11.59
CA GLY A 109 19.77 59.07 12.14
C GLY A 109 18.95 59.09 13.43
N GLN A 110 19.30 59.98 14.37
CA GLN A 110 18.60 60.11 15.65
C GLN A 110 17.15 60.58 15.48
N GLU A 111 16.91 61.54 14.59
CA GLU A 111 15.55 62.04 14.31
C GLU A 111 14.67 60.98 13.64
N VAL A 112 15.23 60.19 12.71
CA VAL A 112 14.48 59.08 12.08
C VAL A 112 14.13 57.99 13.08
N VAL A 113 15.08 57.57 13.91
CA VAL A 113 14.84 56.58 14.96
C VAL A 113 13.77 57.10 15.94
N SER A 114 13.92 58.34 16.42
CA SER A 114 12.97 58.95 17.35
C SER A 114 11.57 59.05 16.76
N TRP A 115 11.45 59.49 15.51
CA TRP A 115 10.16 59.64 14.83
C TRP A 115 9.47 58.30 14.59
N VAL A 116 10.20 57.28 14.08
CA VAL A 116 9.68 55.92 13.87
C VAL A 116 9.26 55.29 15.20
N MET A 117 9.97 55.57 16.29
CA MET A 117 9.64 55.07 17.63
C MET A 117 8.37 55.72 18.21
N SER A 118 8.16 57.02 17.96
CA SER A 118 7.00 57.77 18.44
C SER A 118 5.72 57.60 17.59
N HIS A 119 5.81 57.07 16.37
CA HIS A 119 4.66 56.88 15.47
C HIS A 119 4.52 55.41 15.05
N PRO A 120 3.87 54.55 15.86
CA PRO A 120 3.80 53.10 15.61
C PRO A 120 2.94 52.67 14.40
N GLY A 121 2.42 53.62 13.61
CA GLY A 121 1.73 53.37 12.34
C GLY A 121 2.26 54.24 11.20
N ALA A 122 3.45 54.82 11.34
CA ALA A 122 4.06 55.67 10.34
C ALA A 122 4.26 54.93 9.02
N THR A 123 3.80 55.53 7.93
CA THR A 123 4.10 55.07 6.58
C THR A 123 5.10 56.01 5.91
N GLU A 124 5.64 55.61 4.76
CA GLU A 124 6.57 56.46 4.00
C GLU A 124 5.92 57.79 3.55
N GLU A 125 4.60 57.81 3.43
CA GLU A 125 3.80 58.98 3.03
C GLU A 125 3.85 60.10 4.09
N ASP A 126 4.08 59.76 5.36
CA ASP A 126 4.19 60.71 6.48
C ASP A 126 5.58 61.36 6.61
N SER A 127 6.47 61.14 5.63
CA SER A 127 7.86 61.61 5.61
C SER A 127 8.03 63.14 5.63
N SER A 128 6.99 63.91 5.34
CA SER A 128 7.06 65.38 5.36
C SER A 128 7.25 65.94 6.78
N SER A 129 6.65 65.32 7.80
CA SER A 129 6.74 65.81 9.19
C SER A 129 8.14 65.65 9.78
N ILE A 130 8.86 64.59 9.39
CA ILE A 130 10.24 64.36 9.82
C ILE A 130 11.23 65.26 9.07
N GLU A 131 10.96 65.59 7.80
CA GLU A 131 11.79 66.54 7.03
C GLU A 131 11.85 67.91 7.71
N ASP A 132 10.72 68.40 8.21
CA ASP A 132 10.64 69.69 8.90
C ASP A 132 11.39 69.66 10.24
N LYS A 133 11.32 68.54 10.98
CA LYS A 133 12.09 68.36 12.24
C LYS A 133 13.59 68.32 11.99
N ILE A 134 14.04 67.60 10.97
CA ILE A 134 15.45 67.54 10.57
C ILE A 134 15.92 68.94 10.15
N ARG A 135 15.16 69.68 9.33
CA ARG A 135 15.49 71.07 8.96
C ARG A 135 15.63 71.96 10.18
N ALA A 136 14.66 71.94 11.10
CA ALA A 136 14.69 72.76 12.30
C ALA A 136 15.94 72.48 13.16
N ARG A 137 16.29 71.20 13.35
CA ARG A 137 17.43 70.80 14.19
C ARG A 137 18.78 71.10 13.53
N LEU A 138 18.89 70.94 12.22
CA LEU A 138 20.10 71.31 11.48
C LEU A 138 20.33 72.83 11.48
N VAL A 139 19.27 73.63 11.37
CA VAL A 139 19.36 75.08 11.50
C VAL A 139 19.88 75.47 12.89
N ILE A 140 19.32 74.90 13.97
CA ILE A 140 19.78 75.18 15.35
C ILE A 140 21.25 74.75 15.57
N SER A 141 21.64 73.59 15.03
CA SER A 141 23.03 73.09 15.14
C SER A 141 24.03 73.96 14.37
N SER A 142 23.61 74.63 13.30
CA SER A 142 24.47 75.54 12.52
C SER A 142 24.73 76.88 13.22
N TYR A 143 23.85 77.31 14.14
CA TYR A 143 24.00 78.55 14.91
C TYR A 143 24.76 78.37 16.24
N SER A 144 24.87 77.15 16.76
CA SER A 144 25.50 76.86 18.06
C SER A 144 27.02 76.62 18.01
N ASN A 145 27.64 76.74 16.83
CA ASN A 145 29.10 76.67 16.65
C ASN A 145 29.80 78.05 16.64
N ARG A 146 29.12 79.09 17.13
CA ARG A 146 29.62 80.48 17.15
C ARG A 146 29.77 81.07 18.55
N ASP A 147 30.08 80.27 19.56
CA ASP A 147 30.55 80.75 20.86
C ASP A 147 32.08 80.68 20.91
N SER A 148 32.70 81.70 20.32
CA SER A 148 34.07 82.08 20.64
C SER A 148 34.06 82.84 21.96
N CYS A 149 34.95 82.44 22.86
CA CYS A 149 35.27 83.03 24.16
C CYS A 149 35.11 84.57 24.24
N PRO A 150 34.56 85.11 25.34
CA PRO A 150 34.87 86.46 25.75
C PRO A 150 36.21 86.42 26.51
N ASP A 151 37.30 86.74 25.80
CA ASP A 151 38.53 87.17 26.47
C ASP A 151 38.22 88.43 27.28
N THR A 152 38.40 88.33 28.59
CA THR A 152 38.40 89.43 29.55
C THR A 152 39.79 90.07 29.61
N PRO A 153 40.01 91.30 29.10
CA PRO A 153 41.16 92.09 29.49
C PRO A 153 40.77 92.92 30.73
N THR A 154 40.88 92.33 31.92
CA THR A 154 40.87 93.11 33.16
C THR A 154 42.27 93.65 33.40
N SER A 155 42.60 94.79 32.78
CA SER A 155 43.72 95.62 33.20
C SER A 155 43.18 96.99 33.58
N LEU A 156 42.98 97.16 34.89
CA LEU A 156 42.65 98.41 35.56
C LEU A 156 43.82 99.38 35.40
N GLY A 157 43.63 100.39 34.54
CA GLY A 157 44.48 101.57 34.52
C GLY A 157 43.86 102.70 35.35
N SER A 158 44.59 103.14 36.39
CA SER A 158 44.78 104.54 36.87
C SER A 158 44.88 104.65 38.40
N PRO A 159 45.45 105.72 38.98
CA PRO A 159 46.48 106.67 38.47
C PRO A 159 47.57 107.01 39.54
N THR A 160 48.52 107.89 39.16
CA THR A 160 49.35 108.82 39.99
C THR A 160 50.90 108.68 39.92
N ARG A 161 51.49 109.58 39.11
CA ARG A 161 52.51 110.61 39.44
C ARG A 161 53.72 110.24 40.34
N SER A 162 54.94 110.39 39.82
CA SER A 162 56.13 110.96 40.52
C SER A 162 57.34 110.99 39.55
N MET A 163 57.67 112.17 39.00
CA MET A 163 58.89 112.93 39.30
C MET A 163 60.23 112.21 39.06
N HIS A 164 60.95 112.80 38.13
CA HIS A 164 62.33 112.56 37.74
C HIS A 164 63.26 113.01 38.89
N THR A 165 63.85 112.06 39.63
CA THR A 165 65.05 112.30 40.42
C THR A 165 66.08 111.24 40.07
N ARG A 166 67.29 111.69 39.71
CA ARG A 166 68.46 110.82 39.50
C ARG A 166 68.71 110.02 40.79
N PRO A 167 68.87 108.69 40.71
CA PRO A 167 69.35 107.92 41.85
C PRO A 167 70.81 108.29 42.09
N THR A 168 71.11 108.84 43.26
CA THR A 168 72.44 108.71 43.86
C THR A 168 72.61 107.24 44.24
N ASP A 169 73.68 106.60 43.77
CA ASP A 169 73.95 105.15 43.87
C ASP A 169 74.15 104.63 45.32
N ASP A 170 73.95 105.44 46.35
CA ASP A 170 74.23 105.13 47.77
C ASP A 170 72.97 105.12 48.67
N ASP A 171 71.77 104.90 48.12
CA ASP A 171 70.54 104.75 48.94
C ASP A 171 70.27 103.27 49.25
N GLU A 172 70.38 102.90 50.53
CA GLU A 172 70.21 101.53 51.04
C GLU A 172 68.85 100.92 50.66
N TRP A 173 67.82 101.76 50.46
CA TRP A 173 66.50 101.34 49.99
C TRP A 173 66.50 100.82 48.54
N VAL A 174 67.33 101.39 47.67
CA VAL A 174 67.50 100.92 46.28
C VAL A 174 68.19 99.55 46.27
N THR A 175 69.13 99.33 47.19
CA THR A 175 69.78 98.03 47.37
C THR A 175 68.82 96.96 47.87
N ILE A 176 67.92 97.30 48.82
CA ILE A 176 66.85 96.40 49.29
C ILE A 176 65.86 96.09 48.15
N GLN A 177 65.53 97.07 47.31
CA GLN A 177 64.68 96.86 46.13
C GLN A 177 65.37 95.97 45.08
N LYS A 178 66.67 96.15 44.82
CA LYS A 178 67.44 95.26 43.92
C LYS A 178 67.46 93.83 44.46
N PHE A 179 67.71 93.65 45.75
CA PHE A 179 67.70 92.34 46.41
C PHE A 179 66.32 91.67 46.36
N THR A 180 65.23 92.40 46.61
CA THR A 180 63.86 91.86 46.51
C THR A 180 63.49 91.48 45.07
N VAL A 181 63.92 92.25 44.08
CA VAL A 181 63.77 91.91 42.64
C VAL A 181 64.59 90.67 42.27
N GLU A 182 65.80 90.50 42.80
CA GLU A 182 66.61 89.30 42.57
C GLU A 182 66.03 88.06 43.25
N GLU A 183 65.56 88.17 44.49
CA GLU A 183 64.80 87.12 45.19
C GLU A 183 63.53 86.73 44.42
N ALA A 184 62.80 87.71 43.88
CA ALA A 184 61.62 87.47 43.05
C ALA A 184 61.99 86.74 41.75
N LYS A 185 63.07 87.14 41.06
CA LYS A 185 63.59 86.44 39.87
C LYS A 185 64.06 85.01 40.19
N ARG A 186 64.63 84.79 41.38
CA ARG A 186 65.05 83.46 41.83
C ARG A 186 63.82 82.57 42.07
N LYS A 187 62.81 83.08 42.78
CA LYS A 187 61.53 82.40 43.01
C LYS A 187 60.81 82.11 41.69
N GLU A 188 60.77 83.05 40.76
CA GLU A 188 60.17 82.86 39.44
C GLU A 188 60.89 81.75 38.64
N LYS A 189 62.23 81.68 38.72
CA LYS A 189 63.00 80.58 38.10
C LYS A 189 62.70 79.23 38.75
N GLU A 190 62.64 79.17 40.08
CA GLU A 190 62.29 77.96 40.82
C GLU A 190 60.83 77.52 40.52
N GLU A 191 59.89 78.44 40.42
CA GLU A 191 58.50 78.18 40.03
C GLU A 191 58.41 77.68 38.59
N ARG A 192 59.14 78.30 37.65
CA ARG A 192 59.22 77.86 36.25
C ARG A 192 59.80 76.45 36.13
N GLN A 193 60.81 76.10 36.95
CA GLN A 193 61.34 74.74 37.02
C GLN A 193 60.31 73.75 37.58
N LYS A 194 59.64 74.09 38.69
CA LYS A 194 58.56 73.26 39.26
C LYS A 194 57.40 73.07 38.29
N GLU A 195 57.02 74.09 37.54
CA GLU A 195 56.00 73.99 36.49
C GLU A 195 56.46 73.08 35.35
N ALA A 196 57.72 73.20 34.89
CA ALA A 196 58.26 72.33 33.85
C ALA A 196 58.29 70.86 34.29
N GLU A 197 58.66 70.59 35.55
CA GLU A 197 58.61 69.26 36.15
C GLU A 197 57.16 68.73 36.27
N ARG A 198 56.22 69.55 36.73
CA ARG A 198 54.79 69.20 36.75
C ARG A 198 54.26 68.87 35.37
N ARG A 199 54.57 69.69 34.35
CA ARG A 199 54.18 69.45 32.95
C ARG A 199 54.79 68.15 32.43
N ARG A 200 56.05 67.85 32.77
CA ARG A 200 56.71 66.59 32.40
C ARG A 200 56.04 65.38 33.05
N LEU A 201 55.67 65.48 34.33
CA LEU A 201 54.96 64.42 35.05
C LEU A 201 53.56 64.16 34.46
N ILE A 202 52.80 65.23 34.20
CA ILE A 202 51.48 65.14 33.56
C ILE A 202 51.59 64.49 32.18
N LYS A 203 52.59 64.89 31.38
CA LYS A 203 52.84 64.27 30.07
C LYS A 203 53.12 62.77 30.19
N LEU A 204 53.97 62.38 31.14
CA LEU A 204 54.29 60.96 31.38
C LEU A 204 53.04 60.15 31.77
N GLN A 205 52.16 60.72 32.61
CA GLN A 205 50.90 60.09 32.99
C GLN A 205 49.94 59.93 31.81
N LEU A 206 49.80 60.95 30.97
CA LEU A 206 48.99 60.89 29.75
C LEU A 206 49.55 59.87 28.75
N ASP A 207 50.86 59.85 28.53
CA ASP A 207 51.51 58.87 27.65
C ASP A 207 51.31 57.43 28.18
N SER A 208 51.34 57.22 29.50
CA SER A 208 51.01 55.93 30.12
C SER A 208 49.55 55.52 29.89
N GLN A 209 48.60 56.44 30.08
CA GLN A 209 47.17 56.19 29.85
C GLN A 209 46.87 55.87 28.39
N VAL A 210 47.49 56.60 27.45
CA VAL A 210 47.35 56.34 26.01
C VAL A 210 47.90 54.96 25.67
N LYS A 211 49.05 54.57 26.24
CA LYS A 211 49.64 53.26 26.04
C LYS A 211 48.74 52.13 26.56
N GLU A 212 48.24 52.25 27.79
CA GLU A 212 47.29 51.28 28.36
C GLU A 212 46.02 51.15 27.51
N HIS A 213 45.49 52.25 27.00
CA HIS A 213 44.31 52.22 26.13
C HIS A 213 44.60 51.55 24.78
N LEU A 214 45.79 51.77 24.21
CA LEU A 214 46.21 51.10 22.98
C LEU A 214 46.41 49.61 23.18
N ASP A 215 46.98 49.19 24.30
CA ASP A 215 47.21 47.78 24.61
C ASP A 215 45.88 47.06 24.87
N LYS A 216 44.96 47.66 25.64
CA LYS A 216 43.57 47.14 25.80
C LYS A 216 42.84 47.01 24.46
N ARG A 217 43.02 47.96 23.54
CA ARG A 217 42.41 47.90 22.20
C ARG A 217 42.98 46.76 21.37
N LYS A 218 44.28 46.46 21.49
CA LYS A 218 44.90 45.33 20.81
C LYS A 218 44.42 44.00 21.37
N GLU A 219 44.32 43.89 22.70
CA GLU A 219 43.79 42.70 23.38
C GLU A 219 42.35 42.43 22.93
N ALA A 220 41.47 43.42 22.96
CA ALA A 220 40.09 43.28 22.47
C ALA A 220 40.04 42.85 20.99
N CYS A 221 40.92 43.39 20.14
CA CYS A 221 40.99 43.00 18.74
C CYS A 221 41.49 41.55 18.55
N GLN A 222 42.38 41.06 19.40
CA GLN A 222 42.83 39.67 19.39
C GLN A 222 41.73 38.72 19.87
N GLU A 223 41.03 39.07 20.96
CA GLU A 223 39.88 38.31 21.45
C GLU A 223 38.77 38.21 20.40
N ASP A 224 38.44 39.32 19.71
CA ASP A 224 37.48 39.33 18.61
C ASP A 224 37.92 38.42 17.45
N GLN A 225 39.22 38.40 17.12
CA GLN A 225 39.76 37.53 16.07
C GLN A 225 39.69 36.05 16.47
N GLU A 226 40.02 35.71 17.72
CA GLU A 226 39.91 34.35 18.24
C GLU A 226 38.45 33.88 18.29
N TYR A 227 37.53 34.76 18.69
CA TYR A 227 36.11 34.48 18.70
C TYR A 227 35.59 34.22 17.28
N ALA A 228 35.95 35.08 16.31
CA ALA A 228 35.58 34.90 14.91
C ALA A 228 36.20 33.63 14.29
N ALA A 229 37.39 33.22 14.74
CA ALA A 229 38.00 31.96 14.31
C ALA A 229 37.23 30.75 14.85
N LYS A 230 36.88 30.75 16.15
CA LYS A 230 36.06 29.69 16.77
C LYS A 230 34.69 29.57 16.12
N GLU A 231 34.03 30.70 15.84
CA GLU A 231 32.72 30.70 15.16
C GLU A 231 32.82 30.09 13.75
N LYS A 232 33.91 30.35 13.02
CA LYS A 232 34.15 29.71 11.71
C LYS A 232 34.36 28.21 11.83
N GLU A 233 35.14 27.75 12.82
CA GLU A 233 35.35 26.33 13.07
C GLU A 233 34.04 25.61 13.43
N ASP A 234 33.21 26.22 14.27
CA ASP A 234 31.89 25.69 14.65
C ASP A 234 30.94 25.61 13.45
N LEU A 235 30.93 26.64 12.58
CA LEU A 235 30.15 26.64 11.35
C LEU A 235 30.63 25.55 10.37
N GLU A 236 31.93 25.31 10.25
CA GLU A 236 32.48 24.24 9.43
C GLU A 236 32.16 22.85 10.00
N ALA A 237 32.25 22.68 11.32
CA ALA A 237 31.86 21.44 12.01
C ALA A 237 30.38 21.13 11.78
N TRP A 238 29.51 22.14 11.93
CA TRP A 238 28.08 22.01 11.68
C TRP A 238 27.78 21.65 10.22
N LYS A 239 28.45 22.29 9.25
CA LYS A 239 28.32 21.95 7.82
C LYS A 239 28.72 20.51 7.53
N LYS A 240 29.82 20.02 8.14
CA LYS A 240 30.27 18.63 8.01
C LYS A 240 29.25 17.65 8.61
N GLU A 241 28.66 17.98 9.76
CA GLU A 241 27.64 17.16 10.39
C GLU A 241 26.33 17.11 9.57
N GLU A 242 25.86 18.25 9.05
CA GLU A 242 24.70 18.29 8.13
C GLU A 242 24.97 17.44 6.88
N ALA A 243 26.14 17.58 6.27
CA ALA A 243 26.54 16.78 5.11
C ALA A 243 26.51 15.27 5.42
N ARG A 244 27.09 14.84 6.56
CA ARG A 244 27.04 13.45 7.01
C ARG A 244 25.61 12.95 7.20
N LYS A 245 24.74 13.77 7.80
CA LYS A 245 23.32 13.43 8.00
C LYS A 245 22.57 13.30 6.67
N GLN A 246 22.89 14.13 5.68
CA GLN A 246 22.33 14.02 4.33
C GLN A 246 22.82 12.75 3.61
N GLU A 247 24.09 12.40 3.74
CA GLU A 247 24.65 11.16 3.19
C GLU A 247 24.02 9.92 3.82
N GLU A 248 23.82 9.92 5.14
CA GLU A 248 23.15 8.83 5.85
C GLU A 248 21.70 8.65 5.38
N LYS A 249 20.96 9.75 5.22
CA LYS A 249 19.60 9.73 4.64
C LYS A 249 19.59 9.18 3.22
N LYS A 250 20.55 9.62 2.37
CA LYS A 250 20.69 9.11 1.00
C LYS A 250 21.01 7.61 0.97
N ARG A 251 21.90 7.16 1.87
CA ARG A 251 22.26 5.74 2.02
C ARG A 251 21.07 4.91 2.49
N ALA A 252 20.30 5.40 3.47
CA ALA A 252 19.08 4.75 3.94
C ALA A 252 18.02 4.66 2.83
N ALA A 253 17.82 5.73 2.06
CA ALA A 253 16.91 5.74 0.92
C ALA A 253 17.34 4.76 -0.18
N ALA A 254 18.65 4.69 -0.47
CA ALA A 254 19.20 3.72 -1.43
C ALA A 254 19.03 2.27 -0.96
N ALA A 255 19.23 2.01 0.34
CA ALA A 255 19.01 0.68 0.93
C ALA A 255 17.53 0.26 0.86
N LEU A 256 16.60 1.15 1.17
CA LEU A 256 15.17 0.89 1.04
C LEU A 256 14.75 0.62 -0.42
N LYS A 257 15.36 1.33 -1.38
CA LYS A 257 15.13 1.08 -2.80
C LYS A 257 15.64 -0.30 -3.20
N ALA A 258 16.86 -0.66 -2.81
CA ALA A 258 17.44 -1.96 -3.11
C ALA A 258 16.62 -3.12 -2.51
N GLU A 259 16.12 -2.96 -1.28
CA GLU A 259 15.23 -3.93 -0.64
C GLU A 259 13.90 -4.09 -1.38
N ARG A 260 13.30 -2.98 -1.81
CA ARG A 260 12.08 -3.02 -2.64
C ARG A 260 12.31 -3.72 -3.97
N ASP A 261 13.44 -3.44 -4.63
CA ASP A 261 13.80 -4.07 -5.90
C ASP A 261 14.01 -5.59 -5.71
N ARG A 262 14.63 -6.00 -4.60
CA ARG A 262 14.77 -7.42 -4.21
C ARG A 262 13.40 -8.08 -3.99
N GLN A 263 12.49 -7.44 -3.26
CA GLN A 263 11.13 -7.98 -3.05
C GLN A 263 10.36 -8.14 -4.36
N LEU A 264 10.51 -7.19 -5.30
CA LEU A 264 9.89 -7.31 -6.62
C LEU A 264 10.50 -8.44 -7.45
N GLN A 265 11.80 -8.68 -7.34
CA GLN A 265 12.46 -9.82 -7.98
C GLN A 265 11.98 -11.15 -7.39
N GLU A 266 11.94 -11.29 -6.07
CA GLU A 266 11.45 -12.49 -5.38
C GLU A 266 9.98 -12.79 -5.75
N GLN A 267 9.12 -11.76 -5.85
CA GLN A 267 7.74 -11.93 -6.32
C GLN A 267 7.66 -12.36 -7.80
N ALA A 268 8.53 -11.80 -8.65
CA ALA A 268 8.58 -12.16 -10.07
C ALA A 268 9.05 -13.61 -10.25
N GLU A 269 10.03 -14.06 -9.46
CA GLU A 269 10.52 -15.44 -9.44
C GLU A 269 9.44 -16.40 -8.93
N MET A 270 8.80 -16.11 -7.80
CA MET A 270 7.69 -16.91 -7.28
C MET A 270 6.57 -17.05 -8.32
N LYS A 271 6.24 -15.97 -9.04
CA LYS A 271 5.23 -16.00 -10.09
C LYS A 271 5.67 -16.88 -11.27
N ARG A 272 6.93 -16.81 -11.69
CA ARG A 272 7.48 -17.67 -12.75
C ARG A 272 7.44 -19.14 -12.35
N ASP A 273 7.81 -19.47 -11.12
CA ASP A 273 7.76 -20.85 -10.62
C ASP A 273 6.32 -21.39 -10.54
N LEU A 274 5.37 -20.55 -10.12
CA LEU A 274 3.94 -20.88 -10.14
C LEU A 274 3.41 -21.09 -11.56
N GLU A 275 3.85 -20.28 -12.52
CA GLU A 275 3.48 -20.46 -13.93
C GLU A 275 4.10 -21.73 -14.52
N GLU A 276 5.34 -22.05 -14.15
CA GLU A 276 6.01 -23.26 -14.61
C GLU A 276 5.39 -24.53 -14.01
N THR A 277 5.05 -24.52 -12.71
CA THR A 277 4.35 -25.64 -12.08
C THR A 277 2.97 -25.87 -12.69
N LYS A 278 2.17 -24.82 -12.89
CA LYS A 278 0.89 -24.91 -13.62
C LYS A 278 1.06 -25.46 -15.04
N ARG A 279 2.08 -24.98 -15.77
CA ARG A 279 2.36 -25.49 -17.11
C ARG A 279 2.71 -26.98 -17.09
N ARG A 280 3.49 -27.45 -16.12
CA ARG A 280 3.82 -28.88 -15.95
C ARG A 280 2.58 -29.71 -15.60
N GLU A 281 1.69 -29.19 -14.75
CA GLU A 281 0.41 -29.82 -14.41
C GLU A 281 -0.51 -29.92 -15.64
N ASP A 282 -0.64 -28.85 -16.41
CA ASP A 282 -1.43 -28.82 -17.66
C ASP A 282 -0.86 -29.79 -18.71
N GLU A 283 0.47 -29.87 -18.84
CA GLU A 283 1.13 -30.82 -19.72
C GLU A 283 0.92 -32.28 -19.26
N ALA A 284 0.88 -32.52 -17.94
CA ALA A 284 0.58 -33.84 -17.38
C ALA A 284 -0.88 -34.24 -17.64
N LEU A 285 -1.84 -33.33 -17.44
CA LEU A 285 -3.26 -33.53 -17.75
C LEU A 285 -3.46 -33.83 -19.23
N LYS A 286 -2.86 -33.05 -20.14
CA LYS A 286 -2.91 -33.31 -21.59
C LYS A 286 -2.36 -34.70 -21.94
N LYS A 287 -1.26 -35.13 -21.31
CA LYS A 287 -0.71 -36.49 -21.51
C LYS A 287 -1.67 -37.57 -21.01
N GLN A 288 -2.37 -37.33 -19.91
CA GLN A 288 -3.39 -38.24 -19.38
C GLN A 288 -4.59 -38.33 -20.34
N ASP A 289 -5.13 -37.20 -20.80
CA ASP A 289 -6.25 -37.17 -21.75
C ASP A 289 -5.92 -37.91 -23.05
N ILE A 290 -4.70 -37.74 -23.58
CA ILE A 290 -4.25 -38.49 -24.76
C ILE A 290 -4.22 -40.00 -24.49
N ARG A 291 -3.79 -40.43 -23.29
CA ARG A 291 -3.79 -41.86 -22.91
C ARG A 291 -5.21 -42.40 -22.78
N ASP A 292 -6.11 -41.65 -22.17
CA ASP A 292 -7.50 -42.08 -21.98
C ASP A 292 -8.28 -42.08 -23.29
N MET A 293 -8.05 -41.12 -24.19
CA MET A 293 -8.56 -41.14 -25.57
C MET A 293 -8.08 -42.36 -26.35
N LYS A 294 -6.78 -42.72 -26.23
CA LYS A 294 -6.25 -43.94 -26.86
C LYS A 294 -6.89 -45.20 -26.27
N ARG A 295 -7.10 -45.27 -24.95
CA ARG A 295 -7.78 -46.40 -24.29
C ARG A 295 -9.23 -46.53 -24.74
N ALA A 296 -9.95 -45.42 -24.82
CA ALA A 296 -11.34 -45.38 -25.30
C ALA A 296 -11.44 -45.88 -26.74
N ARG A 297 -10.56 -45.41 -27.64
CA ARG A 297 -10.50 -45.87 -29.03
C ARG A 297 -10.19 -47.37 -29.13
N MET A 298 -9.25 -47.87 -28.33
CA MET A 298 -8.94 -49.31 -28.30
C MET A 298 -10.12 -50.15 -27.76
N ALA A 299 -10.86 -49.63 -26.77
CA ALA A 299 -12.06 -50.28 -26.24
C ALA A 299 -13.18 -50.31 -27.29
N GLU A 300 -13.39 -49.22 -28.02
CA GLU A 300 -14.36 -49.14 -29.12
C GLU A 300 -14.02 -50.12 -30.25
N GLU A 301 -12.75 -50.20 -30.66
CA GLU A 301 -12.32 -51.16 -31.68
C GLU A 301 -12.51 -52.61 -31.23
N ARG A 302 -12.25 -52.91 -29.95
CA ARG A 302 -12.53 -54.24 -29.36
C ARG A 302 -14.03 -54.54 -29.34
N ALA A 303 -14.86 -53.60 -28.93
CA ALA A 303 -16.31 -53.75 -28.95
C ALA A 303 -16.84 -53.96 -30.37
N ARG A 304 -16.29 -53.24 -31.36
CA ARG A 304 -16.63 -53.43 -32.78
C ARG A 304 -16.21 -54.80 -33.31
N LYS A 305 -15.03 -55.30 -32.93
CA LYS A 305 -14.58 -56.67 -33.27
C LYS A 305 -15.48 -57.72 -32.63
N ALA A 306 -15.78 -57.59 -31.33
CA ALA A 306 -16.67 -58.49 -30.60
C ALA A 306 -18.09 -58.50 -31.21
N SER A 307 -18.63 -57.35 -31.61
CA SER A 307 -19.92 -57.25 -32.30
C SER A 307 -19.90 -57.94 -33.66
N LYS A 308 -18.83 -57.77 -34.45
CA LYS A 308 -18.66 -58.49 -35.73
C LYS A 308 -18.57 -60.00 -35.53
N GLU A 309 -17.84 -60.46 -34.53
CA GLU A 309 -17.73 -61.89 -34.20
C GLU A 309 -19.07 -62.46 -33.71
N ALA A 310 -19.80 -61.73 -32.86
CA ALA A 310 -21.13 -62.11 -32.42
C ALA A 310 -22.10 -62.22 -33.61
N MET A 311 -22.07 -61.26 -34.54
CA MET A 311 -22.88 -61.32 -35.77
C MET A 311 -22.51 -62.53 -36.64
N LYS A 312 -21.22 -62.83 -36.81
CA LYS A 312 -20.77 -64.03 -37.54
C LYS A 312 -21.27 -65.32 -36.89
N LYS A 313 -21.17 -65.43 -35.57
CA LYS A 313 -21.69 -66.60 -34.81
C LYS A 313 -23.21 -66.71 -34.96
N PHE A 314 -23.93 -65.60 -34.89
CA PHE A 314 -25.38 -65.59 -35.11
C PHE A 314 -25.77 -66.06 -36.51
N LEU A 315 -25.07 -65.60 -37.55
CA LEU A 315 -25.31 -66.05 -38.93
C LEU A 315 -24.98 -67.54 -39.11
N ALA A 316 -23.89 -68.03 -38.52
CA ALA A 316 -23.54 -69.45 -38.54
C ALA A 316 -24.62 -70.31 -37.85
N ALA A 317 -25.07 -69.91 -36.66
CA ALA A 317 -26.14 -70.62 -35.94
C ALA A 317 -27.49 -70.59 -36.69
N ASN A 318 -27.77 -69.51 -37.43
CA ASN A 318 -28.96 -69.42 -38.29
C ASN A 318 -28.85 -70.39 -39.48
N GLU A 319 -27.68 -70.48 -40.12
CA GLU A 319 -27.45 -71.43 -41.21
C GLU A 319 -27.52 -72.89 -40.70
N GLU A 320 -26.93 -73.19 -39.55
CA GLU A 320 -27.08 -74.50 -38.88
C GLU A 320 -28.55 -74.82 -38.59
N SER A 321 -29.30 -73.85 -38.06
CA SER A 321 -30.74 -74.01 -37.82
C SER A 321 -31.53 -74.25 -39.10
N ARG A 322 -31.13 -73.62 -40.21
CA ARG A 322 -31.71 -73.84 -41.54
C ARG A 322 -31.40 -75.24 -42.06
N LEU A 323 -30.15 -75.69 -41.93
CA LEU A 323 -29.72 -77.05 -42.30
C LEU A 323 -30.46 -78.10 -41.47
N MET A 324 -30.59 -77.90 -40.16
CA MET A 324 -31.37 -78.79 -39.28
C MET A 324 -32.84 -78.85 -39.68
N LYS A 325 -33.45 -77.71 -40.05
CA LYS A 325 -34.83 -77.68 -40.57
C LYS A 325 -34.95 -78.43 -41.91
N LEU A 326 -33.98 -78.29 -42.81
CA LEU A 326 -33.97 -79.01 -44.08
C LEU A 326 -33.78 -80.52 -43.88
N ALA A 327 -32.88 -80.93 -42.98
CA ALA A 327 -32.68 -82.33 -42.61
C ALA A 327 -33.95 -82.92 -41.97
N ALA A 328 -34.58 -82.19 -41.05
CA ALA A 328 -35.86 -82.60 -40.45
C ALA A 328 -36.98 -82.71 -41.49
N LYS A 329 -37.04 -81.82 -42.49
CA LYS A 329 -37.99 -81.93 -43.60
C LYS A 329 -37.71 -83.15 -44.48
N LYS A 330 -36.45 -83.42 -44.82
CA LYS A 330 -36.06 -84.61 -45.58
C LYS A 330 -36.45 -85.90 -44.84
N LYS A 331 -36.11 -85.98 -43.55
CA LYS A 331 -36.49 -87.11 -42.70
C LYS A 331 -38.02 -87.30 -42.66
N LYS A 332 -38.80 -86.22 -42.51
CA LYS A 332 -40.26 -86.31 -42.57
C LYS A 332 -40.78 -86.83 -43.91
N ILE A 333 -40.15 -86.45 -45.03
CA ILE A 333 -40.50 -86.96 -46.36
C ILE A 333 -40.12 -88.43 -46.48
N GLU A 334 -38.96 -88.84 -45.96
CA GLU A 334 -38.54 -90.25 -45.92
C GLU A 334 -39.51 -91.08 -45.07
N ASP A 335 -39.84 -90.62 -43.85
CA ASP A 335 -40.82 -91.26 -42.96
C ASP A 335 -42.21 -91.32 -43.63
N GLU A 336 -42.61 -90.28 -44.39
CA GLU A 336 -43.87 -90.24 -45.16
C GLU A 336 -43.82 -91.21 -46.34
N ILE A 337 -42.71 -91.31 -47.08
CA ILE A 337 -42.53 -92.29 -48.15
C ILE A 337 -42.61 -93.71 -47.58
N GLU A 338 -41.89 -94.01 -46.50
CA GLU A 338 -41.96 -95.31 -45.82
C GLU A 338 -43.38 -95.62 -45.35
N TYR A 339 -44.06 -94.64 -44.75
CA TYR A 339 -45.46 -94.79 -44.35
C TYR A 339 -46.38 -95.03 -45.54
N THR A 340 -46.20 -94.31 -46.66
CA THR A 340 -46.98 -94.54 -47.89
C THR A 340 -46.67 -95.90 -48.49
N GLN A 341 -45.42 -96.37 -48.44
CA GLN A 341 -45.02 -97.70 -48.91
C GLN A 341 -45.66 -98.79 -48.07
N GLN A 342 -45.58 -98.70 -46.74
CA GLN A 342 -46.26 -99.61 -45.81
C GLN A 342 -47.77 -99.59 -46.02
N TYR A 343 -48.36 -98.41 -46.22
CA TYR A 343 -49.78 -98.26 -46.51
C TYR A 343 -50.15 -98.84 -47.88
N THR A 344 -49.31 -98.67 -48.90
CA THR A 344 -49.51 -99.29 -50.22
C THR A 344 -49.36 -100.81 -50.13
N GLU A 345 -48.39 -101.33 -49.37
CA GLU A 345 -48.26 -102.76 -49.12
C GLU A 345 -49.46 -103.30 -48.36
N GLU A 346 -50.01 -102.55 -47.40
CA GLU A 346 -51.25 -102.91 -46.72
C GLU A 346 -52.44 -102.88 -47.68
N ILE A 347 -52.53 -101.87 -48.56
CA ILE A 347 -53.56 -101.81 -49.61
C ILE A 347 -53.37 -102.95 -50.61
N GLU A 348 -52.16 -103.29 -51.01
CA GLU A 348 -51.85 -104.40 -51.91
C GLU A 348 -52.16 -105.72 -51.23
N LYS A 349 -51.78 -105.94 -49.97
CA LYS A 349 -52.21 -107.11 -49.18
C LYS A 349 -53.72 -107.16 -49.04
N GLN A 350 -54.39 -106.02 -48.85
CA GLN A 350 -55.84 -105.94 -48.83
C GLN A 350 -56.45 -106.12 -50.21
N ALA A 351 -55.76 -105.75 -51.29
CA ALA A 351 -56.19 -105.90 -52.68
C ALA A 351 -55.96 -107.32 -53.15
N GLU A 352 -54.91 -108.00 -52.70
CA GLU A 352 -54.64 -109.42 -52.85
C GLU A 352 -55.63 -110.21 -52.02
N LYS A 353 -55.90 -109.84 -50.77
CA LYS A 353 -57.01 -110.41 -49.99
C LYS A 353 -58.34 -110.14 -50.67
N ARG A 354 -58.59 -108.93 -51.15
CA ARG A 354 -59.81 -108.60 -51.91
C ARG A 354 -59.84 -109.28 -53.27
N LYS A 355 -58.72 -109.61 -53.90
CA LYS A 355 -58.62 -110.31 -55.19
C LYS A 355 -58.73 -111.80 -55.00
N ALA A 356 -58.22 -112.34 -53.91
CA ALA A 356 -58.42 -113.70 -53.46
C ALA A 356 -59.86 -113.88 -52.96
N GLU A 357 -60.43 -112.90 -52.26
CA GLU A 357 -61.85 -112.82 -51.92
C GLU A 357 -62.69 -112.48 -53.14
N TRP A 358 -62.21 -111.75 -54.15
CA TRP A 358 -62.96 -111.42 -55.37
C TRP A 358 -62.86 -112.57 -56.35
N GLN A 359 -61.78 -113.36 -56.35
CA GLN A 359 -61.70 -114.65 -57.01
C GLN A 359 -62.58 -115.64 -56.27
N ALA A 360 -62.49 -115.73 -54.95
CA ALA A 360 -63.40 -116.55 -54.15
C ALA A 360 -64.85 -116.07 -54.27
N ARG A 361 -65.11 -114.76 -54.39
CA ARG A 361 -66.41 -114.14 -54.70
C ARG A 361 -66.66 -114.07 -56.20
N GLN A 362 -65.79 -114.43 -57.13
CA GLN A 362 -66.08 -114.63 -58.56
C GLN A 362 -66.37 -116.09 -58.78
N ASP A 363 -65.85 -116.97 -57.93
CA ASP A 363 -66.34 -118.31 -57.73
C ASP A 363 -67.69 -118.23 -57.00
N ASP A 364 -67.81 -117.37 -55.97
CA ASP A 364 -69.07 -117.11 -55.26
C ASP A 364 -70.01 -116.16 -56.02
N GLN A 365 -69.58 -115.36 -57.00
CA GLN A 365 -70.36 -114.49 -57.92
C GLN A 365 -70.53 -115.16 -59.28
N ALA A 366 -69.77 -116.17 -59.69
CA ALA A 366 -70.28 -117.15 -60.64
C ALA A 366 -71.50 -117.85 -59.99
N ARG A 367 -71.48 -118.01 -58.66
CA ARG A 367 -72.62 -118.42 -57.82
C ARG A 367 -73.65 -117.32 -57.47
N ARG A 368 -73.27 -116.04 -57.39
CA ARG A 368 -74.11 -114.90 -56.94
C ARG A 368 -74.33 -113.80 -58.00
N MET A 369 -73.73 -113.83 -59.18
CA MET A 369 -74.26 -113.18 -60.42
C MET A 369 -75.35 -114.04 -61.05
N ALA A 370 -75.54 -115.27 -60.55
CA ALA A 370 -76.84 -115.94 -60.58
C ALA A 370 -77.86 -115.32 -59.58
N MET A 371 -77.43 -114.48 -58.62
CA MET A 371 -78.30 -113.84 -57.63
C MET A 371 -77.89 -112.39 -57.30
N ALA A 372 -78.39 -111.47 -58.14
CA ALA A 372 -78.51 -110.04 -57.86
C ALA A 372 -77.33 -109.14 -58.28
N LEU A 373 -77.46 -108.61 -59.50
CA LEU A 373 -77.35 -107.16 -59.70
C LEU A 373 -78.22 -106.45 -58.64
N THR A 374 -77.65 -105.58 -57.79
CA THR A 374 -78.20 -104.24 -57.47
C THR A 374 -77.42 -103.52 -56.35
N LYS A 375 -76.78 -102.41 -56.73
CA LYS A 375 -76.66 -101.13 -56.00
C LYS A 375 -75.77 -101.01 -54.74
N ILE A 376 -74.54 -100.56 -55.00
CA ILE A 376 -73.79 -99.47 -54.32
C ILE A 376 -74.41 -98.12 -54.82
N PRO A 377 -74.32 -96.90 -54.22
CA PRO A 377 -73.45 -96.39 -53.12
C PRO A 377 -74.19 -95.50 -52.08
N GLU A 378 -73.49 -94.97 -51.08
CA GLU A 378 -73.55 -93.50 -50.84
C GLU A 378 -72.36 -92.99 -50.01
N MET A 379 -71.73 -91.95 -50.59
CA MET A 379 -70.55 -91.23 -50.11
C MET A 379 -70.96 -90.00 -49.30
N GLN A 380 -70.15 -89.71 -48.27
CA GLN A 380 -69.64 -88.37 -47.90
C GLN A 380 -70.63 -87.23 -47.54
N LYS A 381 -70.40 -86.61 -46.37
CA LYS A 381 -70.13 -85.15 -46.18
C LYS A 381 -70.42 -84.73 -44.73
N LYS A 382 -69.49 -83.96 -44.12
CA LYS A 382 -69.73 -82.61 -43.54
C LYS A 382 -68.54 -82.14 -42.69
N GLY A 383 -67.96 -81.02 -43.09
CA GLY A 383 -67.10 -80.18 -42.26
C GLY A 383 -67.40 -78.72 -42.61
N LEU A 384 -67.83 -77.93 -41.62
CA LEU A 384 -67.94 -76.48 -41.64
C LEU A 384 -67.82 -76.00 -40.18
N VAL A 385 -66.93 -75.05 -39.95
CA VAL A 385 -66.45 -74.55 -38.65
C VAL A 385 -67.13 -73.22 -38.32
N ASP A 386 -67.50 -73.05 -37.04
CA ASP A 386 -68.24 -71.92 -36.45
C ASP A 386 -67.49 -70.57 -36.48
N GLU A 387 -68.07 -69.59 -37.17
CA GLU A 387 -67.64 -68.17 -37.20
C GLU A 387 -67.81 -67.47 -35.83
N ALA A 388 -68.65 -67.99 -34.94
CA ALA A 388 -68.95 -67.41 -33.62
C ALA A 388 -67.77 -67.45 -32.62
N MET A 389 -66.76 -68.30 -32.86
CA MET A 389 -65.56 -68.37 -32.00
C MET A 389 -64.60 -67.21 -32.27
N LEU A 390 -64.56 -66.70 -33.52
CA LEU A 390 -63.61 -65.68 -33.94
C LEU A 390 -63.93 -64.30 -33.34
N GLU A 391 -65.22 -63.99 -33.19
CA GLU A 391 -65.72 -62.70 -32.68
C GLU A 391 -65.44 -62.53 -31.17
N ARG A 392 -65.62 -63.60 -30.38
CA ARG A 392 -65.27 -63.60 -28.94
C ARG A 392 -63.78 -63.38 -28.68
N LEU A 393 -62.91 -63.87 -29.56
CA LEU A 393 -61.46 -63.68 -29.49
C LEU A 393 -61.05 -62.22 -29.79
N GLN A 394 -61.79 -61.52 -30.65
CA GLN A 394 -61.54 -60.11 -30.95
C GLN A 394 -61.95 -59.18 -29.80
N GLU A 395 -63.12 -59.42 -29.18
CA GLU A 395 -63.57 -58.63 -28.02
C GLU A 395 -62.64 -58.78 -26.81
N GLN A 396 -62.15 -59.99 -26.56
CA GLN A 396 -61.22 -60.26 -25.46
C GLN A 396 -59.89 -59.51 -25.65
N LYS A 397 -59.38 -59.46 -26.89
CA LYS A 397 -58.15 -58.73 -27.23
C LYS A 397 -58.30 -57.21 -27.11
N GLN A 398 -59.48 -56.66 -27.39
CA GLN A 398 -59.75 -55.23 -27.21
C GLN A 398 -59.81 -54.83 -25.73
N ARG A 399 -60.34 -55.69 -24.86
CA ARG A 399 -60.36 -55.45 -23.40
C ARG A 399 -58.95 -55.48 -22.80
N GLU A 400 -58.13 -56.46 -23.20
CA GLU A 400 -56.73 -56.57 -22.76
C GLU A 400 -55.92 -55.33 -23.17
N ASN A 401 -56.09 -54.85 -24.41
CA ASN A 401 -55.43 -53.63 -24.87
C ASN A 401 -55.83 -52.38 -24.08
N ALA A 402 -57.12 -52.25 -23.71
CA ALA A 402 -57.61 -51.10 -22.93
C ALA A 402 -57.08 -51.10 -21.48
N GLU A 403 -56.90 -52.28 -20.88
CA GLU A 403 -56.30 -52.41 -19.54
C GLU A 403 -54.80 -52.11 -19.56
N ASP A 404 -54.09 -52.58 -20.59
CA ASP A 404 -52.68 -52.25 -20.81
C ASP A 404 -52.44 -50.76 -21.03
N GLU A 405 -53.33 -50.08 -21.75
CA GLU A 405 -53.23 -48.64 -21.96
C GLU A 405 -53.45 -47.85 -20.66
N LYS A 406 -54.42 -48.25 -19.82
CA LYS A 406 -54.60 -47.67 -18.47
C LYS A 406 -53.38 -47.89 -17.59
N ARG A 407 -52.75 -49.07 -17.66
CA ARG A 407 -51.52 -49.38 -16.92
C ARG A 407 -50.35 -48.51 -17.37
N ARG A 408 -50.19 -48.29 -18.68
CA ARG A 408 -49.16 -47.40 -19.24
C ARG A 408 -49.39 -45.95 -18.82
N GLN A 409 -50.62 -45.48 -18.83
CA GLN A 409 -50.96 -44.11 -18.39
C GLN A 409 -50.64 -43.89 -16.91
N ARG A 410 -50.99 -44.84 -16.03
CA ARG A 410 -50.63 -44.78 -14.59
C ARG A 410 -49.11 -44.73 -14.40
N ALA A 411 -48.37 -45.61 -15.09
CA ALA A 411 -46.91 -45.62 -15.00
C ALA A 411 -46.26 -44.30 -15.49
N LEU A 412 -46.86 -43.60 -16.46
CA LEU A 412 -46.38 -42.28 -16.89
C LEU A 412 -46.66 -41.18 -15.86
N VAL A 413 -47.81 -41.24 -15.18
CA VAL A 413 -48.13 -40.31 -14.09
C VAL A 413 -47.16 -40.51 -12.92
N ASP A 414 -46.96 -41.75 -12.49
CA ASP A 414 -46.04 -42.09 -11.40
C ASP A 414 -44.60 -41.61 -11.71
N LYS A 415 -44.12 -41.84 -12.94
CA LYS A 415 -42.79 -41.34 -13.39
C LYS A 415 -42.70 -39.82 -13.39
N ARG A 416 -43.78 -39.11 -13.75
CA ARG A 416 -43.82 -37.63 -13.70
C ARG A 416 -43.78 -37.14 -12.26
N GLU A 417 -44.47 -37.80 -11.33
CA GLU A 417 -44.42 -37.46 -9.91
C GLU A 417 -43.05 -37.73 -9.30
N GLU A 418 -42.44 -38.86 -9.62
CA GLU A 418 -41.08 -39.20 -9.20
C GLU A 418 -40.07 -38.16 -9.71
N MET A 419 -40.15 -37.79 -10.99
CA MET A 419 -39.31 -36.75 -11.57
C MET A 419 -39.50 -35.39 -10.89
N LYS A 420 -40.74 -35.01 -10.57
CA LYS A 420 -41.02 -33.78 -9.80
C LYS A 420 -40.40 -33.83 -8.40
N ARG A 421 -40.47 -34.97 -7.70
CA ARG A 421 -39.85 -35.16 -6.38
C ARG A 421 -38.33 -35.06 -6.46
N VAL A 422 -37.71 -35.69 -7.45
CA VAL A 422 -36.25 -35.62 -7.66
C VAL A 422 -35.81 -34.18 -7.96
N LEU A 423 -36.53 -33.46 -8.83
CA LEU A 423 -36.21 -32.07 -9.14
C LEU A 423 -36.39 -31.16 -7.91
N ALA A 424 -37.45 -31.35 -7.12
CA ALA A 424 -37.66 -30.61 -5.88
C ALA A 424 -36.53 -30.88 -4.87
N GLN A 425 -36.08 -32.13 -4.75
CA GLN A 425 -34.95 -32.49 -3.89
C GLN A 425 -33.64 -31.85 -4.37
N GLN A 426 -33.37 -31.85 -5.69
CA GLN A 426 -32.18 -31.21 -6.25
C GLN A 426 -32.17 -29.70 -6.04
N LEU A 427 -33.33 -29.04 -6.15
CA LEU A 427 -33.46 -27.61 -5.86
C LEU A 427 -33.20 -27.33 -4.38
N LYS A 428 -33.76 -28.15 -3.48
CA LYS A 428 -33.54 -28.05 -2.03
C LYS A 428 -32.07 -28.25 -1.69
N ASP A 429 -31.42 -29.30 -2.20
CA ASP A 429 -30.01 -29.58 -1.96
C ASP A 429 -29.11 -28.44 -2.50
N LYS A 430 -29.47 -27.87 -3.66
CA LYS A 430 -28.75 -26.73 -4.24
C LYS A 430 -28.92 -25.47 -3.39
N GLU A 431 -30.11 -25.22 -2.85
CA GLU A 431 -30.37 -24.10 -1.96
C GLU A 431 -29.65 -24.26 -0.63
N GLU A 432 -29.69 -25.44 -0.01
CA GLU A 432 -28.94 -25.75 1.22
C GLU A 432 -27.42 -25.58 1.01
N ARG A 433 -26.87 -26.00 -0.13
CA ARG A 433 -25.45 -25.77 -0.45
C ARG A 433 -25.13 -24.28 -0.57
N ARG A 434 -26.02 -23.48 -1.17
CA ARG A 434 -25.83 -22.02 -1.27
C ARG A 434 -25.91 -21.35 0.10
N VAL A 435 -26.82 -21.81 0.97
CA VAL A 435 -26.93 -21.30 2.34
C VAL A 435 -25.67 -21.64 3.14
N ARG A 436 -25.21 -22.90 3.12
CA ARG A 436 -23.96 -23.30 3.79
C ARG A 436 -22.74 -22.52 3.29
N ALA A 437 -22.60 -22.35 1.98
CA ALA A 437 -21.50 -21.55 1.41
C ALA A 437 -21.54 -20.08 1.90
N LYS A 438 -22.72 -19.47 1.98
CA LYS A 438 -22.88 -18.12 2.56
C LYS A 438 -22.56 -18.08 4.05
N GLU A 439 -22.96 -19.10 4.81
CA GLU A 439 -22.65 -19.21 6.24
C GLU A 439 -21.15 -19.37 6.48
N GLU A 440 -20.46 -20.18 5.67
CA GLU A 440 -19.01 -20.34 5.68
C GLU A 440 -18.29 -19.04 5.31
N GLU A 441 -18.73 -18.34 4.27
CA GLU A 441 -18.20 -17.02 3.90
C GLU A 441 -18.39 -15.99 5.02
N LEU A 442 -19.58 -15.95 5.64
CA LEU A 442 -19.85 -15.07 6.78
C LEU A 442 -19.01 -15.45 8.01
N ALA A 443 -18.76 -16.74 8.24
CA ALA A 443 -17.90 -17.21 9.32
C ALA A 443 -16.44 -16.80 9.08
N LEU A 444 -15.95 -16.92 7.84
CA LEU A 444 -14.61 -16.48 7.44
C LEU A 444 -14.45 -14.96 7.58
N LEU A 445 -15.45 -14.17 7.15
CA LEU A 445 -15.45 -12.72 7.33
C LEU A 445 -15.43 -12.33 8.81
N LYS A 446 -16.24 -12.98 9.65
CA LYS A 446 -16.24 -12.74 11.11
C LYS A 446 -14.89 -13.10 11.74
N ALA A 447 -14.29 -14.22 11.33
CA ALA A 447 -12.97 -14.63 11.82
C ALA A 447 -11.88 -13.63 11.43
N ARG A 448 -11.91 -13.14 10.19
CA ARG A 448 -10.98 -12.11 9.70
C ARG A 448 -11.15 -10.78 10.44
N LEU A 449 -12.39 -10.30 10.61
CA LEU A 449 -12.66 -9.08 11.37
C LEU A 449 -12.20 -9.20 12.82
N LYS A 450 -12.37 -10.37 13.45
CA LYS A 450 -11.86 -10.64 14.79
C LYS A 450 -10.33 -10.57 14.82
N GLN A 451 -9.66 -11.18 13.86
CA GLN A 451 -8.20 -11.14 13.76
C GLN A 451 -7.67 -9.71 13.55
N GLU A 452 -8.33 -8.91 12.71
CA GLU A 452 -8.01 -7.50 12.49
C GLU A 452 -8.23 -6.67 13.78
N ALA A 453 -9.29 -6.94 14.53
CA ALA A 453 -9.54 -6.30 15.83
C ALA A 453 -8.49 -6.68 16.89
N ASP A 454 -8.12 -7.97 16.96
CA ASP A 454 -7.08 -8.46 17.89
C ASP A 454 -5.70 -7.86 17.55
N GLN A 455 -5.37 -7.72 16.26
CA GLN A 455 -4.16 -7.04 15.81
C GLN A 455 -4.17 -5.53 16.15
N ALA A 456 -5.29 -4.85 15.91
CA ALA A 456 -5.42 -3.44 16.27
C ALA A 456 -5.30 -3.21 17.79
N ALA A 457 -5.86 -4.12 18.60
CA ALA A 457 -5.71 -4.10 20.06
C ALA A 457 -4.26 -4.33 20.49
N ALA A 458 -3.56 -5.29 19.88
CA ALA A 458 -2.15 -5.56 20.14
C ALA A 458 -1.25 -4.36 19.77
N ASP A 459 -1.51 -3.71 18.65
CA ASP A 459 -0.77 -2.52 18.22
C ASP A 459 -1.03 -1.32 19.14
N GLN A 460 -2.27 -1.13 19.59
CA GLN A 460 -2.58 -0.11 20.61
C GLN A 460 -1.87 -0.41 21.94
N ALA A 461 -1.83 -1.67 22.38
CA ALA A 461 -1.12 -2.06 23.58
C ALA A 461 0.39 -1.79 23.46
N ARG A 462 1.00 -2.10 22.30
CA ARG A 462 2.41 -1.77 22.01
C ARG A 462 2.67 -0.27 22.07
N ARG A 463 1.81 0.55 21.44
CA ARG A 463 1.94 2.01 21.48
C ARG A 463 1.82 2.57 22.89
N LYS A 464 0.88 2.05 23.70
CA LYS A 464 0.74 2.42 25.12
C LYS A 464 1.99 2.05 25.93
N ALA A 465 2.51 0.83 25.77
CA ALA A 465 3.72 0.39 26.43
C ALA A 465 4.96 1.22 26.03
N GLU A 466 5.10 1.60 24.75
CA GLU A 466 6.14 2.51 24.32
C GLU A 466 5.99 3.91 24.91
N ALA A 467 4.76 4.44 24.97
CA ALA A 467 4.49 5.73 25.59
C ALA A 467 4.84 5.71 27.09
N GLU A 468 4.46 4.65 27.81
CA GLU A 468 4.82 4.44 29.22
C GLU A 468 6.34 4.37 29.41
N ARG A 469 7.07 3.66 28.54
CA ARG A 469 8.55 3.64 28.57
C ARG A 469 9.17 5.02 28.33
N ARG A 470 8.62 5.81 27.40
CA ARG A 470 9.08 7.18 27.15
C ARG A 470 8.82 8.10 28.35
N ILE A 471 7.65 7.97 28.97
CA ILE A 471 7.31 8.71 30.20
C ILE A 471 8.25 8.30 31.34
N ALA A 472 8.47 7.00 31.55
CA ALA A 472 9.39 6.51 32.57
C ALA A 472 10.82 7.03 32.35
N HIS A 473 11.31 6.99 31.11
CA HIS A 473 12.62 7.54 30.75
C HIS A 473 12.70 9.07 30.97
N LYS A 474 11.64 9.81 30.62
CA LYS A 474 11.57 11.26 30.89
C LYS A 474 11.62 11.55 32.38
N ASN A 475 10.86 10.81 33.19
CA ASN A 475 10.85 10.97 34.64
C ASN A 475 12.22 10.66 35.25
N GLU A 476 12.92 9.66 34.73
CA GLU A 476 14.29 9.33 35.14
C GLU A 476 15.29 10.46 34.79
N LEU A 477 15.20 11.04 33.60
CA LEU A 477 16.00 12.21 33.24
C LEU A 477 15.69 13.42 34.13
N GLU A 478 14.42 13.69 34.41
CA GLU A 478 14.01 14.76 35.33
C GLU A 478 14.56 14.52 36.75
N ARG A 479 14.56 13.27 37.23
CA ARG A 479 15.18 12.89 38.50
C ARG A 479 16.67 13.20 38.49
N GLN A 480 17.39 12.80 37.45
CA GLN A 480 18.82 13.08 37.30
C GLN A 480 19.12 14.58 37.24
N ILE A 481 18.29 15.36 36.55
CA ILE A 481 18.41 16.83 36.49
C ILE A 481 18.19 17.43 37.88
N ARG A 482 17.16 16.99 38.63
CA ARG A 482 16.93 17.44 40.01
C ARG A 482 18.10 17.09 40.92
N GLU A 483 18.60 15.86 40.86
CA GLU A 483 19.76 15.43 41.65
C GLU A 483 21.02 16.25 41.31
N ARG A 484 21.26 16.55 40.03
CA ARG A 484 22.35 17.43 39.61
C ARG A 484 22.14 18.88 40.04
N ALA A 485 20.89 19.37 40.03
CA ALA A 485 20.55 20.70 40.51
C ALA A 485 20.76 20.84 42.02
N PHE A 486 20.41 19.81 42.81
CA PHE A 486 20.71 19.76 44.25
C PHE A 486 22.21 19.62 44.54
N LYS A 487 22.99 18.98 43.66
CA LYS A 487 24.45 18.90 43.75
C LYS A 487 25.17 20.17 43.29
N LYS A 488 24.45 21.25 43.01
CA LYS A 488 25.02 22.48 42.45
C LYS A 488 25.24 23.55 43.52
N GLU A 489 26.24 23.31 44.34
CA GLU A 489 27.27 24.28 44.69
C GLU A 489 28.56 23.48 44.85
N PRO A 490 29.65 23.79 44.11
CA PRO A 490 30.95 23.27 44.47
C PRO A 490 31.37 23.99 45.75
N ALA A 491 30.96 23.44 46.90
CA ALA A 491 31.74 23.63 48.11
C ALA A 491 33.15 23.15 47.75
N MET A 492 34.13 24.05 47.89
CA MET A 492 35.55 23.82 47.65
C MET A 492 35.93 22.37 47.98
N ASP A 493 36.59 21.66 47.04
CA ASP A 493 36.87 20.23 47.20
C ASP A 493 37.64 20.01 48.51
N ASP A 494 37.51 18.86 49.17
CA ASP A 494 38.06 18.70 50.53
C ASP A 494 39.60 18.86 50.55
N VAL A 495 40.25 18.60 49.43
CA VAL A 495 41.67 18.88 49.17
C VAL A 495 41.95 20.39 49.06
N GLU A 496 41.11 21.12 48.33
CA GLU A 496 41.22 22.57 48.18
C GLU A 496 40.90 23.29 49.50
N LYS A 497 39.96 22.79 50.31
CA LYS A 497 39.71 23.27 51.68
C LYS A 497 40.91 23.05 52.59
N ALA A 498 41.60 21.92 52.47
CA ALA A 498 42.81 21.64 53.23
C ALA A 498 43.94 22.61 52.86
N TYR A 499 44.13 22.85 51.56
CA TYR A 499 45.12 23.80 51.05
C TYR A 499 44.83 25.25 51.46
N ASN A 500 43.56 25.64 51.43
CA ASN A 500 43.10 26.98 51.79
C ASN A 500 42.77 27.14 53.28
N SER A 501 42.98 26.11 54.11
CA SER A 501 42.57 26.10 55.52
C SER A 501 43.14 27.28 56.32
N GLY A 502 44.41 27.64 56.10
CA GLY A 502 45.04 28.78 56.76
C GLY A 502 44.48 30.14 56.33
N LEU A 503 44.07 30.30 55.08
CA LEU A 503 43.44 31.52 54.57
C LEU A 503 41.99 31.63 55.07
N LEU A 504 41.25 30.51 55.07
CA LEU A 504 39.88 30.42 55.56
C LEU A 504 39.78 30.72 57.06
N SER A 505 40.74 30.27 57.87
CA SER A 505 40.79 30.61 59.31
C SER A 505 40.99 32.11 59.54
N LYS A 506 41.91 32.75 58.80
CA LYS A 506 42.13 34.21 58.90
C LYS A 506 40.89 35.01 58.49
N ILE A 507 40.20 34.60 57.43
CA ILE A 507 38.96 35.25 57.00
C ILE A 507 37.87 35.11 58.07
N LYS A 508 37.76 33.94 58.72
CA LYS A 508 36.80 33.74 59.82
C LYS A 508 37.09 34.63 61.03
N GLU A 509 38.37 34.85 61.38
CA GLU A 509 38.77 35.75 62.46
C GLU A 509 38.42 37.21 62.16
N VAL A 510 38.55 37.65 60.89
CA VAL A 510 38.23 39.02 60.47
C VAL A 510 36.72 39.28 60.41
N THR A 511 35.90 38.30 60.02
CA THR A 511 34.44 38.48 59.88
C THR A 511 33.68 38.44 61.22
N ILE A 512 34.33 38.02 62.32
CA ILE A 512 33.73 37.96 63.67
C ILE A 512 34.02 39.24 64.48
N HIS A 513 34.88 40.13 63.98
CA HIS A 513 35.07 41.49 64.49
C HIS A 513 34.31 42.49 63.62
#